data_AF-A0A7J7FPK2-F1
#
_entry.id   AF-A0A7J7FPK2-F1
#
_cell.length_a   1.000
_cell.length_b   1.000
_cell.length_c   1.000
_cell.angle_alpha   90.00
_cell.angle_beta   90.00
_cell.angle_gamma   90.00
#
_symmetry.space_group_name_H-M   'P 1'
#
loop_
_entity.id
_entity.type
_entity.pdbx_description
1 polymer ?
#
loop_
_entity_poly.entity_id
_entity_poly.type
_entity_poly.pdbx_seq_one_letter_code
_entity_poly.pdbx_strand_id
1 'polypeptide(L)'
;MYIRLGNVHVISVTSPEIAREFLRRKDVVFASRPVCLHADIASGGYLSAALSPTGDQWKKMRKVLTFEVLSTSRHHWLHDKRVEEADHCRHPIFDRP
;
A
#
# COMPACT_ATOMS: atom_id res chain seq x y z
N MET A 1 17.71 -6.34 -12.40
CA MET A 1 17.63 -6.29 -13.89
C MET A 1 17.14 -4.91 -14.29
N TYR A 2 17.56 -4.38 -15.45
CA TYR A 2 17.09 -3.10 -15.99
C TYR A 2 16.30 -3.33 -17.28
N ILE A 3 15.11 -2.74 -17.36
CA ILE A 3 14.23 -2.82 -18.52
C ILE A 3 13.79 -1.41 -18.89
N ARG A 4 13.75 -1.12 -20.19
CA ARG A 4 13.14 0.11 -20.72
C ARG A 4 11.79 -0.21 -21.36
N LEU A 5 10.71 0.28 -20.76
CA LEU A 5 9.34 0.14 -21.26
C LEU A 5 8.94 1.45 -21.95
N GLY A 6 9.09 1.51 -23.27
CA GLY A 6 8.95 2.75 -24.02
C GLY A 6 9.95 3.80 -23.52
N ASN A 7 9.44 4.89 -22.94
CA ASN A 7 10.26 5.97 -22.35
C ASN A 7 10.43 5.85 -20.83
N VAL A 8 9.98 4.76 -20.22
CA VAL A 8 10.05 4.53 -18.77
C VAL A 8 11.19 3.58 -18.44
N HIS A 9 12.02 3.99 -17.49
CA HIS A 9 13.09 3.16 -16.94
C HIS A 9 12.57 2.34 -15.75
N VAL A 10 12.74 1.02 -15.82
CA VAL A 10 12.33 0.09 -14.76
C VAL A 10 13.54 -0.69 -14.27
N ILE A 11 13.78 -0.65 -12.97
CA ILE A 11 14.83 -1.41 -12.31
C ILE A 11 14.16 -2.43 -11.41
N SER A 12 14.37 -3.72 -11.71
CA SER A 12 13.89 -4.79 -10.84
C SER A 12 14.84 -4.97 -9.66
N VAL A 13 14.25 -5.10 -8.47
CA VAL A 13 14.96 -5.42 -7.23
C VAL A 13 14.60 -6.83 -6.83
N THR A 14 15.57 -7.74 -6.87
CA THR A 14 15.39 -9.18 -6.60
C THR A 14 16.21 -9.69 -5.43
N SER A 15 17.02 -8.82 -4.80
CA SER A 15 17.83 -9.14 -3.62
C SER A 15 17.23 -8.48 -2.38
N PRO A 16 17.06 -9.22 -1.26
CA PRO A 16 16.62 -8.65 0.02
C PRO A 16 17.51 -7.52 0.53
N GLU A 17 18.83 -7.63 0.30
CA GLU A 17 19.82 -6.63 0.71
C GLU A 17 19.55 -5.31 -0.01
N ILE A 18 19.40 -5.36 -1.33
CA ILE A 18 19.06 -4.18 -2.14
C ILE A 18 17.67 -3.66 -1.76
N ALA A 19 16.71 -4.56 -1.52
CA ALA A 19 15.37 -4.18 -1.08
C ALA A 19 15.39 -3.34 0.20
N ARG A 20 16.21 -3.75 1.17
CA ARG A 20 16.41 -3.01 2.42
C ARG A 20 17.06 -1.65 2.20
N GLU A 21 18.01 -1.55 1.25
CA GLU A 21 18.63 -0.26 0.93
C GLU A 21 17.59 0.75 0.45
N PHE A 22 16.72 0.37 -0.48
CA PHE A 22 15.79 1.33 -1.09
C PHE A 22 14.49 1.53 -0.28
N LEU A 23 13.95 0.49 0.36
CA LEU A 23 12.70 0.57 1.13
C LEU A 23 12.88 1.10 2.55
N ARG A 24 14.11 1.09 3.08
CA ARG A 24 14.37 1.48 4.48
C ARG A 24 15.45 2.54 4.62
N ARG A 25 16.65 2.33 4.06
CA ARG A 25 17.77 3.27 4.24
C ARG A 25 17.63 4.52 3.38
N LYS A 26 17.03 4.39 2.19
CA LYS A 26 16.81 5.46 1.22
C LYS A 26 15.33 5.65 0.89
N ASP A 27 14.45 5.29 1.82
CA ASP A 27 13.01 5.28 1.61
C ASP A 27 12.47 6.64 1.17
N VAL A 28 12.95 7.74 1.75
CA VAL A 28 12.55 9.11 1.38
C VAL A 28 12.81 9.40 -0.10
N VAL A 29 13.90 8.89 -0.67
CA VAL A 29 14.28 9.10 -2.07
C VAL A 29 13.38 8.31 -3.02
N PHE A 30 13.00 7.09 -2.63
CA PHE A 30 12.24 6.16 -3.47
C PHE A 30 10.75 6.04 -3.09
N ALA A 31 10.26 6.85 -2.15
CA ALA A 31 8.89 6.79 -1.65
C ALA A 31 7.87 7.29 -2.69
N SER A 32 8.27 8.18 -3.59
CA SER A 32 7.36 8.76 -4.57
C SER A 32 6.86 7.72 -5.58
N ARG A 33 5.59 7.85 -5.96
CA ARG A 33 4.96 7.02 -6.98
C ARG A 33 5.11 7.69 -8.36
N PRO A 34 5.36 6.91 -9.42
CA PRO A 34 5.44 7.46 -10.77
C PRO A 34 4.08 8.00 -11.21
N VAL A 35 4.09 9.12 -11.93
CA VAL A 35 2.89 9.70 -12.54
C VAL A 35 2.58 8.91 -13.80
N CYS A 36 1.47 8.19 -13.80
CA CYS A 36 0.98 7.45 -14.96
C CYS A 36 -0.55 7.45 -14.99
N LEU A 37 -1.12 7.26 -16.20
CA LEU A 37 -2.57 7.32 -16.45
C LEU A 37 -3.37 6.37 -15.56
N HIS A 38 -2.87 5.13 -15.37
CA HIS A 38 -3.53 4.16 -14.50
C HIS A 38 -3.62 4.67 -13.06
N ALA A 39 -2.52 5.19 -12.52
CA ALA A 39 -2.49 5.70 -11.15
C ALA A 39 -3.42 6.91 -11.00
N ASP A 40 -3.48 7.80 -11.99
CA ASP A 40 -4.37 8.96 -12.00
C ASP A 40 -5.85 8.53 -11.89
N ILE A 41 -6.31 7.65 -12.79
CA ILE A 41 -7.68 7.16 -12.82
C ILE A 41 -8.01 6.37 -11.54
N ALA A 42 -7.17 5.41 -11.16
CA ALA A 42 -7.43 4.52 -10.02
C ALA A 42 -7.42 5.25 -8.67
N SER A 43 -6.76 6.40 -8.59
CA SER A 43 -6.71 7.22 -7.37
C SER A 43 -7.62 8.45 -7.42
N GLY A 44 -8.41 8.60 -8.49
CA GLY A 44 -9.31 9.73 -8.69
C GLY A 44 -8.58 11.07 -8.72
N GLY A 45 -7.47 11.17 -9.44
CA GLY A 45 -6.66 12.39 -9.47
C GLY A 45 -5.61 12.47 -8.36
N TYR A 46 -5.00 11.34 -7.98
CA TYR A 46 -4.01 11.25 -6.90
C TYR A 46 -4.56 11.65 -5.51
N LEU A 47 -5.86 11.41 -5.30
CA LEU A 47 -6.52 11.62 -4.01
C LEU A 47 -6.37 10.41 -3.08
N SER A 48 -5.82 9.29 -3.56
CA SER A 48 -5.54 8.10 -2.74
C SER A 48 -4.14 8.10 -2.14
N ALA A 49 -4.01 7.57 -0.92
CA ALA A 49 -2.72 7.51 -0.22
C ALA A 49 -1.71 6.50 -0.81
N ALA A 50 -2.20 5.48 -1.53
CA ALA A 50 -1.37 4.37 -2.01
C ALA A 50 -0.63 4.71 -3.32
N LEU A 51 -1.28 5.49 -4.20
CA LEU A 51 -0.80 5.77 -5.56
C LEU A 51 -0.40 7.24 -5.76
N SER A 52 -0.69 8.14 -4.82
CA SER A 52 -0.26 9.53 -4.90
C SER A 52 1.27 9.66 -4.86
N PRO A 53 1.86 10.51 -5.73
CA PRO A 53 3.22 10.99 -5.56
C PRO A 53 3.43 11.62 -4.18
N THR A 54 4.68 11.65 -3.71
CA THR A 54 5.01 12.29 -2.43
C THR A 54 4.76 13.79 -2.51
N GLY A 55 4.05 14.32 -1.53
CA GLY A 55 3.73 15.73 -1.40
C GLY A 55 3.00 15.97 -0.09
N ASP A 56 2.65 17.22 0.21
CA ASP A 56 2.06 17.56 1.50
C ASP A 56 0.67 16.93 1.70
N GLN A 57 -0.12 16.81 0.63
CA GLN A 57 -1.38 16.07 0.67
C GLN A 57 -1.15 14.61 1.06
N TRP A 58 -0.21 13.93 0.40
CA TRP A 58 0.14 12.55 0.73
C TRP A 58 0.62 12.38 2.17
N LYS A 59 1.45 13.31 2.69
CA LYS A 59 1.89 13.29 4.09
C LYS A 59 0.71 13.38 5.06
N LYS A 60 -0.26 14.28 4.78
CA LYS A 60 -1.49 14.43 5.58
C LYS A 60 -2.33 13.16 5.57
N MET A 61 -2.58 12.58 4.39
CA MET A 61 -3.34 11.34 4.25
C MET A 61 -2.65 10.17 4.97
N ARG A 62 -1.33 10.03 4.81
CA ARG A 62 -0.54 9.00 5.49
C ARG A 62 -0.65 9.16 7.01
N LYS A 63 -0.60 10.39 7.53
CA LYS A 63 -0.80 10.65 8.96
C LYS A 63 -2.17 10.15 9.43
N VAL A 64 -3.25 10.53 8.74
CA VAL A 64 -4.61 10.07 9.08
C VAL A 64 -4.70 8.54 9.05
N LEU A 65 -4.19 7.89 8.00
CA LEU A 65 -4.20 6.44 7.92
C LEU A 65 -3.45 5.79 9.09
N THR A 66 -2.25 6.25 9.42
CA THR A 66 -1.44 5.68 10.50
C THR A 66 -2.10 5.85 11.87
N PHE A 67 -2.63 7.04 12.17
CA PHE A 67 -3.12 7.34 13.52
C PHE A 67 -4.59 6.98 13.75
N GLU A 68 -5.45 7.11 12.75
CA GLU A 68 -6.90 6.95 12.93
C GLU A 68 -7.43 5.59 12.45
N VAL A 69 -6.83 5.04 11.40
CA VAL A 69 -7.33 3.84 10.70
C VAL A 69 -6.51 2.59 11.03
N LEU A 70 -5.19 2.70 11.00
CA LEU A 70 -4.24 1.59 11.17
C LEU A 70 -3.59 1.58 12.55
N SER A 71 -4.13 2.34 13.52
CA SER A 71 -3.63 2.34 14.88
C SER A 71 -4.00 1.07 15.64
N THR A 72 -3.19 0.71 16.63
CA THR A 72 -3.42 -0.44 17.51
C THR A 72 -4.79 -0.38 18.18
N SER A 73 -5.21 0.81 18.63
CA SER A 73 -6.52 1.02 19.24
C SER A 73 -7.66 0.71 18.26
N ARG A 74 -7.56 1.18 17.01
CA ARG A 74 -8.55 0.88 15.97
C ARG A 74 -8.56 -0.59 15.60
N HIS A 75 -7.38 -1.23 15.58
CA HIS A 75 -7.26 -2.66 15.36
C HIS A 75 -8.00 -3.47 16.43
N HIS A 76 -7.78 -3.18 17.71
CA HIS A 76 -8.49 -3.85 18.81
C HIS A 76 -9.99 -3.59 18.77
N TRP A 77 -10.41 -2.36 18.49
CA TRP A 77 -11.83 -2.02 18.40
C TRP A 77 -12.56 -2.80 17.29
N LEU A 78 -11.89 -3.09 16.17
CA LEU A 78 -12.45 -3.88 15.06
C LEU A 78 -12.25 -5.39 15.20
N HIS A 79 -11.50 -5.85 16.21
CA HIS A 79 -11.04 -7.23 16.27
C HIS A 79 -12.20 -8.23 16.28
N ASP A 80 -13.12 -8.11 17.23
CA ASP A 80 -14.18 -9.10 17.43
C ASP A 80 -15.12 -9.18 16.24
N LYS A 81 -15.41 -8.04 15.60
CA LYS A 81 -16.19 -7.99 14.36
C LYS A 81 -15.49 -8.68 13.20
N ARG A 82 -14.16 -8.53 13.08
CA ARG A 82 -13.40 -9.23 12.02
C ARG A 82 -13.32 -10.74 12.27
N VAL A 83 -13.29 -11.18 13.53
CA VAL A 83 -13.33 -12.60 13.88
C VAL A 83 -14.68 -13.19 13.47
N GLU A 84 -15.78 -12.53 13.83
CA GLU A 84 -17.14 -12.91 13.42
C GLU A 84 -17.26 -13.07 11.89
N GLU A 85 -16.81 -12.06 11.11
CA GLU A 85 -16.80 -12.13 9.65
C GLU A 85 -15.90 -13.25 9.09
N ALA A 86 -14.76 -13.52 9.74
CA ALA A 86 -13.87 -14.58 9.32
C ALA A 86 -14.50 -15.97 9.54
N ASP A 87 -15.26 -16.16 10.61
CA ASP A 87 -15.99 -17.40 10.89
C ASP A 87 -17.12 -17.60 9.87
N HIS A 88 -17.86 -16.56 9.52
CA HIS A 88 -18.86 -16.61 8.43
C HIS A 88 -18.24 -16.99 7.08
N CYS A 89 -17.03 -16.54 6.77
CA CYS A 89 -16.35 -16.93 5.53
C CYS A 89 -15.87 -18.39 5.53
N ARG A 90 -15.61 -18.97 6.71
CA ARG A 90 -15.15 -20.36 6.84
C ARG A 90 -16.29 -21.37 6.69
N HIS A 91 -17.45 -21.07 7.26
CA HIS A 91 -18.61 -21.96 7.24
C HIS A 91 -18.98 -22.48 5.83
N PRO A 92 -19.05 -21.67 4.75
CA PRO A 92 -19.38 -22.17 3.41
C PRO A 92 -18.23 -22.92 2.69
N ILE A 93 -17.00 -22.86 3.20
CA ILE A 93 -15.82 -23.51 2.61
C ILE A 93 -15.59 -24.89 3.20
N PHE A 94 -15.79 -25.04 4.52
CA PHE A 94 -15.48 -26.27 5.25
C PHE A 94 -16.71 -27.13 5.57
N ASP A 95 -17.93 -26.58 5.54
CA ASP A 95 -19.18 -27.32 5.79
C ASP A 95 -19.91 -27.75 4.51
N ARG A 96 -19.20 -27.90 3.38
CA ARG A 96 -19.79 -28.58 2.21
C ARG A 96 -19.77 -30.11 2.44
N PRO A 97 -20.88 -30.82 2.17
CA PRO A 97 -20.94 -32.28 2.27
C PRO A 97 -19.99 -32.98 1.29
#